data_AF-X6L9E8-F1
#
_entry.id   AF-X6L9E8-F1
#
_cell.length_a   1.000
_cell.length_b   1.000
_cell.length_c   1.000
_cell.angle_alpha   90.00
_cell.angle_beta   90.00
_cell.angle_gamma   90.00
#
_symmetry.space_group_name_H-M   'P 1'
#
loop_
_entity.id
_entity.type
_entity.pdbx_description
1 polymer ?
#
loop_
_entity_poly.entity_id
_entity_poly.type
_entity_poly.pdbx_seq_one_letter_code
_entity_poly.pdbx_strand_id
1 'polypeptide(L)'
;KKKEKEVNIDQNKIKTLTTLILKALLKNRVNRVHWIELLEKPSKITSDSTFNKFLEKSFKDWLGSEEKNSPYEDNNTFPSKVIELLCSSVFLEAKLYHAQWIEIVDRRSCELQLDNSKWTSDDIDNIRKYAKADLQLWEKAFRHMDNIPSEVESDAKKMETTSDEFSRIFEYCLRCSLWFRHESPMQPRLFSLLGHTCTTLSKHKQLFSIMLCKFLSNNLQRIHDLLVSSSSSSSSSSSTELKQSVASLDNVVQEYKQFSESINRLRQMQRYLVDQDLPATLKVLVEESSKWEHQSFVQVEKHYEKDLGIFAKHKSSVELVLRLQQSVAFNDIWGNFTDKYKTFHLPEAPFSIFERVFEESKREWDHYRE
;
A
#
# COMPACT_ATOMS: atom_id res chain seq x y z
N LYS A 1 -28.91 16.70 -59.36
CA LYS A 1 -29.92 16.08 -58.47
C LYS A 1 -29.80 14.55 -58.31
N LYS A 2 -29.99 13.69 -59.33
CA LYS A 2 -29.88 12.22 -59.17
C LYS A 2 -28.43 11.72 -58.97
N LYS A 3 -27.48 12.21 -59.80
CA LYS A 3 -26.03 11.97 -59.63
C LYS A 3 -25.46 12.48 -58.30
N GLU A 4 -25.90 13.65 -57.83
CA GLU A 4 -25.48 14.17 -56.49
C GLU A 4 -26.01 13.30 -55.35
N LYS A 5 -27.22 12.75 -55.46
CA LYS A 5 -27.76 11.80 -54.47
C LYS A 5 -26.99 10.48 -54.47
N GLU A 6 -26.65 9.93 -55.62
CA GLU A 6 -25.84 8.69 -55.75
C GLU A 6 -24.42 8.88 -55.20
N VAL A 7 -23.73 9.97 -55.55
CA VAL A 7 -22.39 10.31 -55.03
C VAL A 7 -22.41 10.46 -53.50
N ASN A 8 -23.48 11.04 -52.93
CA ASN A 8 -23.62 11.22 -51.48
C ASN A 8 -23.92 9.89 -50.75
N ILE A 9 -24.65 8.97 -51.39
CA ILE A 9 -24.92 7.62 -50.86
C ILE A 9 -23.63 6.78 -50.84
N ASP A 10 -22.83 6.82 -51.90
CA ASP A 10 -21.59 6.05 -51.98
C ASP A 10 -20.51 6.59 -51.05
N GLN A 11 -20.40 7.92 -50.88
CA GLN A 11 -19.54 8.51 -49.86
C GLN A 11 -19.93 8.11 -48.44
N ASN A 12 -21.23 8.03 -48.11
CA ASN A 12 -21.67 7.58 -46.79
C ASN A 12 -21.36 6.11 -46.54
N LYS A 13 -21.51 5.23 -47.54
CA LYS A 13 -21.14 3.81 -47.41
C LYS A 13 -19.63 3.64 -47.18
N ILE A 14 -18.80 4.38 -47.90
CA ILE A 14 -17.34 4.36 -47.72
C ILE A 14 -16.99 4.79 -46.30
N LYS A 15 -17.56 5.89 -45.80
CA LYS A 15 -17.36 6.37 -44.42
C LYS A 15 -17.70 5.31 -43.37
N THR A 16 -18.86 4.67 -43.51
CA THR A 16 -19.31 3.61 -42.62
C THR A 16 -18.34 2.42 -42.65
N LEU A 17 -17.94 1.98 -43.84
CA LEU A 17 -17.03 0.86 -44.00
C LEU A 17 -15.64 1.15 -43.42
N THR A 18 -15.06 2.33 -43.70
CA THR A 18 -13.78 2.76 -43.13
C THR A 18 -13.84 2.76 -41.60
N THR A 19 -14.91 3.30 -41.02
CA THR A 19 -15.09 3.31 -39.57
C THR A 19 -15.17 1.89 -38.98
N LEU A 20 -15.88 0.97 -39.64
CA LEU A 20 -15.99 -0.42 -39.21
C LEU A 20 -14.65 -1.15 -39.27
N ILE A 21 -13.87 -0.95 -40.33
CA ILE A 21 -12.54 -1.54 -40.49
C ILE A 21 -11.60 -1.04 -39.41
N LEU A 22 -11.51 0.28 -39.19
CA LEU A 22 -10.64 0.84 -38.16
C LEU A 22 -11.01 0.32 -36.75
N LYS A 23 -12.30 0.22 -36.44
CA LYS A 23 -12.77 -0.40 -35.20
C LYS A 23 -12.40 -1.89 -35.09
N ALA A 24 -12.48 -2.63 -36.18
CA ALA A 24 -12.10 -4.04 -36.21
C ALA A 24 -10.59 -4.23 -35.99
N LEU A 25 -9.77 -3.34 -36.54
CA LEU A 25 -8.32 -3.36 -36.32
C LEU A 25 -7.95 -3.03 -34.87
N LEU A 26 -8.72 -2.17 -34.20
CA LEU A 26 -8.49 -1.81 -32.80
C LEU A 26 -8.96 -2.87 -31.79
N LYS A 27 -9.65 -3.92 -32.25
CA LYS A 27 -10.35 -4.88 -31.39
C LYS A 27 -9.43 -5.65 -30.44
N ASN A 28 -8.23 -6.00 -30.87
CA ASN A 28 -7.25 -6.76 -30.08
C ASN A 28 -5.82 -6.39 -30.48
N ARG A 29 -4.84 -6.78 -29.66
CA ARG A 29 -3.43 -6.43 -29.88
C ARG A 29 -2.87 -6.96 -31.20
N VAL A 30 -3.29 -8.15 -31.63
CA VAL A 30 -2.85 -8.78 -32.89
C VAL A 30 -3.24 -7.91 -34.09
N ASN A 31 -4.48 -7.44 -34.11
CA ASN A 31 -4.98 -6.61 -35.20
C ASN A 31 -4.45 -5.16 -35.12
N ARG A 32 -4.15 -4.66 -33.91
CA ARG A 32 -3.66 -3.30 -33.70
C ARG A 32 -2.31 -3.03 -34.34
N VAL A 33 -1.48 -4.06 -34.54
CA VAL A 33 -0.24 -3.93 -35.30
C VAL A 33 -0.51 -3.34 -36.69
N HIS A 34 -1.50 -3.86 -37.41
CA HIS A 34 -1.89 -3.34 -38.72
C HIS A 34 -2.46 -1.94 -38.64
N TRP A 35 -3.21 -1.62 -37.57
CA TRP A 35 -3.69 -0.26 -37.35
C TRP A 35 -2.54 0.73 -37.14
N ILE A 36 -1.49 0.35 -36.40
CA ILE A 36 -0.29 1.16 -36.20
C ILE A 36 0.48 1.36 -37.52
N GLU A 37 0.53 0.34 -38.38
CA GLU A 37 1.11 0.48 -39.73
C GLU A 37 0.40 1.55 -40.57
N LEU A 38 -0.92 1.71 -40.41
CA LEU A 38 -1.67 2.78 -41.08
C LEU A 38 -1.22 4.17 -40.63
N LEU A 39 -0.76 4.33 -39.37
CA LEU A 39 -0.34 5.62 -38.83
C LEU A 39 0.94 6.15 -39.49
N GLU A 40 1.91 5.27 -39.79
CA GLU A 40 3.17 5.68 -40.43
C GLU A 40 2.97 5.99 -41.92
N LYS A 41 2.22 5.13 -42.63
CA LYS A 41 2.15 5.12 -44.10
C LYS A 41 0.72 5.20 -44.63
N PRO A 42 -0.11 6.17 -44.22
CA PRO A 42 -1.48 6.25 -44.70
C PRO A 42 -1.54 6.49 -46.23
N SER A 43 -0.56 7.23 -46.76
CA SER A 43 -0.42 7.55 -48.18
C SER A 43 -0.09 6.35 -49.07
N LYS A 44 0.42 5.24 -48.52
CA LYS A 44 0.64 4.00 -49.27
C LYS A 44 -0.68 3.28 -49.60
N ILE A 45 -1.75 3.60 -48.89
CA ILE A 45 -3.06 2.97 -49.04
C ILE A 45 -3.99 3.90 -49.81
N THR A 46 -4.00 5.19 -49.47
CA THR A 46 -4.82 6.17 -50.18
C THR A 46 -4.30 7.59 -50.00
N SER A 47 -4.46 8.43 -51.02
CA SER A 47 -4.24 9.88 -50.94
C SER A 47 -5.50 10.63 -50.45
N ASP A 48 -6.57 9.92 -50.10
CA ASP A 48 -7.83 10.52 -49.65
C ASP A 48 -7.70 11.20 -48.29
N SER A 49 -7.83 12.54 -48.28
CA SER A 49 -7.86 13.36 -47.07
C SER A 49 -8.96 12.95 -46.07
N THR A 50 -10.04 12.33 -46.55
CA THR A 50 -11.15 11.84 -45.74
C THR A 50 -10.71 10.64 -44.90
N PHE A 51 -9.96 9.71 -45.48
CA PHE A 51 -9.41 8.56 -44.77
C PHE A 51 -8.46 9.00 -43.66
N ASN A 52 -7.56 9.96 -43.92
CA ASN A 52 -6.65 10.51 -42.92
C ASN A 52 -7.41 11.10 -41.72
N LYS A 53 -8.50 11.83 -41.95
CA LYS A 53 -9.35 12.37 -40.88
C LYS A 53 -10.02 11.26 -40.05
N PHE A 54 -10.45 10.16 -40.69
CA PHE A 54 -11.00 9.01 -39.96
C PHE A 54 -9.94 8.29 -39.14
N LEU A 55 -8.74 8.13 -39.68
CA LEU A 55 -7.62 7.50 -38.97
C LEU A 55 -7.17 8.34 -37.78
N GLU A 56 -7.03 9.65 -37.96
CA GLU A 56 -6.75 10.61 -36.89
C GLU A 56 -7.81 10.58 -35.78
N LYS A 57 -9.08 10.60 -36.16
CA LYS A 57 -10.18 10.47 -35.21
C LYS A 57 -10.14 9.13 -34.48
N SER A 58 -9.88 8.04 -35.20
CA SER A 58 -9.75 6.70 -34.62
C SER A 58 -8.60 6.64 -33.60
N PHE A 59 -7.48 7.32 -33.86
CA PHE A 59 -6.34 7.41 -32.94
C PHE A 59 -6.72 8.15 -31.66
N LYS A 60 -7.30 9.35 -31.80
CA LYS A 60 -7.77 10.16 -30.67
C LYS A 60 -8.80 9.44 -29.83
N ASP A 61 -9.79 8.83 -30.48
CA ASP A 61 -10.89 8.13 -29.80
C ASP A 61 -10.36 6.90 -29.04
N TRP A 62 -9.45 6.11 -29.62
CA TRP A 62 -8.93 4.90 -28.97
C TRP A 62 -7.98 5.17 -27.81
N LEU A 63 -7.03 6.09 -27.98
CA LEU A 63 -6.09 6.45 -26.91
C LEU A 63 -6.79 7.28 -25.83
N GLY A 64 -7.72 8.14 -26.23
CA GLY A 64 -8.46 9.05 -25.35
C GLY A 64 -9.69 8.45 -24.67
N SER A 65 -10.18 7.27 -25.07
CA SER A 65 -11.37 6.67 -24.47
C SER A 65 -11.13 6.30 -23.00
N GLU A 66 -12.06 6.67 -22.14
CA GLU A 66 -12.21 6.07 -20.82
C GLU A 66 -12.53 4.58 -20.94
N GLU A 67 -11.95 3.80 -20.04
CA GLU A 67 -12.15 2.36 -20.00
C GLU A 67 -13.60 2.08 -19.55
N LYS A 68 -14.46 1.71 -20.49
CA LYS A 68 -15.76 1.12 -20.13
C LYS A 68 -15.45 -0.25 -19.55
N ASN A 69 -15.93 -0.52 -18.33
CA ASN A 69 -15.95 -1.81 -17.64
C ASN A 69 -16.13 -2.97 -18.63
N SER A 70 -15.04 -3.43 -19.21
CA SER A 70 -15.00 -4.46 -20.24
C SER A 70 -14.37 -5.65 -19.55
N PRO A 71 -15.10 -6.76 -19.36
CA PRO A 71 -14.62 -7.93 -18.64
C PRO A 71 -13.59 -8.74 -19.45
N TYR A 72 -12.96 -8.14 -20.46
CA TYR A 72 -12.04 -8.83 -21.37
C TYR A 72 -10.58 -8.45 -21.12
N GLU A 73 -9.80 -9.52 -20.98
CA GLU A 73 -8.40 -9.71 -20.58
C GLU A 73 -7.34 -9.10 -21.52
N ASP A 74 -7.70 -8.14 -22.38
CA ASP A 74 -6.86 -7.78 -23.54
C ASP A 74 -6.11 -6.45 -23.37
N ASN A 75 -5.41 -6.26 -22.23
CA ASN A 75 -4.50 -5.14 -21.90
C ASN A 75 -4.84 -3.82 -22.61
N ASN A 76 -6.10 -3.40 -22.52
CA ASN A 76 -6.61 -2.22 -23.21
C ASN A 76 -6.72 -1.02 -22.26
N THR A 77 -5.92 -1.06 -21.19
CA THR A 77 -5.82 0.05 -20.24
C THR A 77 -5.03 1.18 -20.88
N PHE A 78 -5.24 2.40 -20.40
CA PHE A 78 -4.50 3.55 -20.91
C PHE A 78 -2.96 3.36 -20.85
N PRO A 79 -2.36 2.91 -19.73
CA PRO A 79 -0.93 2.62 -19.67
C PRO A 79 -0.48 1.59 -20.70
N SER A 80 -1.20 0.48 -20.85
CA SER A 80 -0.85 -0.56 -21.83
C SER A 80 -0.91 -0.03 -23.27
N LYS A 81 -1.89 0.82 -23.61
CA LYS A 81 -1.96 1.47 -24.94
C LYS A 81 -0.77 2.39 -25.20
N VAL A 82 -0.38 3.17 -24.19
CA VAL A 82 0.78 4.07 -24.26
C VAL A 82 2.05 3.26 -24.52
N ILE A 83 2.27 2.17 -23.77
CA ILE A 83 3.44 1.31 -23.96
C ILE A 83 3.39 0.55 -25.28
N GLU A 84 2.24 0.02 -25.69
CA GLU A 84 2.07 -0.67 -26.98
C GLU A 84 2.53 0.21 -28.16
N LEU A 85 2.14 1.50 -28.14
CA LEU A 85 2.59 2.48 -29.14
C LEU A 85 4.09 2.74 -29.05
N LEU A 86 4.63 3.00 -27.85
CA LEU A 86 6.06 3.31 -27.67
C LEU A 86 7.00 2.14 -28.00
N CYS A 87 6.52 0.91 -27.86
CA CYS A 87 7.25 -0.29 -28.24
C CYS A 87 7.23 -0.57 -29.75
N SER A 88 6.35 0.09 -30.51
CA SER A 88 6.27 -0.08 -31.96
C SER A 88 7.22 0.87 -32.68
N SER A 89 8.26 0.32 -33.32
CA SER A 89 9.16 1.10 -34.18
C SER A 89 8.41 1.82 -35.30
N VAL A 90 7.32 1.24 -35.79
CA VAL A 90 6.46 1.84 -36.83
C VAL A 90 5.76 3.09 -36.30
N PHE A 91 5.28 3.09 -35.06
CA PHE A 91 4.69 4.28 -34.44
C PHE A 91 5.73 5.37 -34.18
N LEU A 92 6.95 5.00 -33.81
CA LEU A 92 8.03 5.98 -33.61
C LEU A 92 8.37 6.74 -34.91
N GLU A 93 8.12 6.15 -36.09
CA GLU A 93 8.24 6.82 -37.38
C GLU A 93 6.98 7.63 -37.78
N ALA A 94 5.84 7.41 -37.13
CA ALA A 94 4.55 8.05 -37.42
C ALA A 94 4.43 9.48 -36.83
N LYS A 95 5.37 10.37 -37.19
CA LYS A 95 5.54 11.72 -36.60
C LYS A 95 4.28 12.59 -36.57
N LEU A 96 3.37 12.43 -37.53
CA LEU A 96 2.11 13.18 -37.60
C LEU A 96 1.21 13.00 -36.37
N TYR A 97 1.34 11.87 -35.66
CA TYR A 97 0.51 11.52 -34.52
C TYR A 97 1.16 11.83 -33.17
N HIS A 98 2.44 12.19 -33.14
CA HIS A 98 3.20 12.41 -31.91
C HIS A 98 2.64 13.57 -31.08
N ALA A 99 2.26 14.68 -31.72
CA ALA A 99 1.68 15.83 -31.02
C ALA A 99 0.37 15.45 -30.30
N GLN A 100 -0.46 14.63 -30.94
CA GLN A 100 -1.74 14.17 -30.38
C GLN A 100 -1.53 13.16 -29.27
N TRP A 101 -0.55 12.27 -29.44
CA TRP A 101 -0.14 11.35 -28.38
C TRP A 101 0.29 12.13 -27.14
N ILE A 102 1.15 13.14 -27.30
CA ILE A 102 1.65 13.99 -26.19
C ILE A 102 0.49 14.67 -25.48
N GLU A 103 -0.43 15.28 -26.24
CA GLU A 103 -1.61 15.96 -25.69
C GLU A 103 -2.47 15.02 -24.83
N ILE A 104 -2.75 13.81 -25.33
CA ILE A 104 -3.59 12.84 -24.62
C ILE A 104 -2.86 12.30 -23.38
N VAL A 105 -1.56 12.01 -23.50
CA VAL A 105 -0.71 11.56 -22.38
C VAL A 105 -0.60 12.61 -21.28
N ASP A 106 -0.46 13.89 -21.64
CA ASP A 106 -0.46 14.99 -20.66
C ASP A 106 -1.79 15.07 -19.92
N ARG A 107 -2.90 15.01 -20.66
CA ARG A 107 -4.24 15.07 -20.06
C ARG A 107 -4.53 13.90 -19.11
N ARG A 108 -3.98 12.72 -19.39
CA ARG A 108 -4.21 11.48 -18.63
C ARG A 108 -3.00 11.04 -17.80
N SER A 109 -2.09 11.96 -17.49
CA SER A 109 -0.82 11.68 -16.83
C SER A 109 -0.94 10.91 -15.51
N CYS A 110 -1.98 11.18 -14.70
CA CYS A 110 -2.23 10.46 -13.46
C CYS A 110 -2.41 8.94 -13.65
N GLU A 111 -2.84 8.49 -14.82
CA GLU A 111 -3.01 7.06 -15.12
C GLU A 111 -1.67 6.36 -15.37
N LEU A 112 -0.58 7.10 -15.60
CA LEU A 112 0.77 6.55 -15.75
C LEU A 112 1.54 6.41 -14.45
N GLN A 113 0.95 6.76 -13.31
CA GLN A 113 1.59 6.55 -12.01
C GLN A 113 1.88 5.06 -11.75
N LEU A 114 2.94 4.74 -11.01
CA LEU A 114 3.46 3.38 -10.80
C LEU A 114 2.58 2.42 -9.97
N ASP A 115 1.30 2.75 -9.74
CA ASP A 115 0.38 1.91 -8.99
C ASP A 115 0.07 0.61 -9.73
N ASN A 116 0.29 -0.54 -9.10
CA ASN A 116 0.07 -1.86 -9.70
C ASN A 116 -1.36 -2.07 -10.22
N SER A 117 -2.37 -1.35 -9.70
CA SER A 117 -3.73 -1.41 -10.23
C SER A 117 -3.84 -0.96 -11.70
N LYS A 118 -2.81 -0.28 -12.21
CA LYS A 118 -2.76 0.29 -13.56
C LYS A 118 -1.87 -0.48 -14.54
N TRP A 119 -0.99 -1.35 -14.02
CA TRP A 119 0.10 -1.95 -14.80
C TRP A 119 0.08 -3.47 -14.74
N THR A 120 0.45 -4.10 -15.86
CA THR A 120 0.67 -5.54 -15.92
C THR A 120 2.17 -5.87 -15.98
N SER A 121 2.55 -7.10 -15.62
CA SER A 121 3.93 -7.58 -15.75
C SER A 121 4.45 -7.45 -17.18
N ASP A 122 3.58 -7.72 -18.17
CA ASP A 122 3.91 -7.62 -19.58
C ASP A 122 4.24 -6.18 -19.99
N ASP A 123 3.54 -5.19 -19.43
CA ASP A 123 3.83 -3.78 -19.70
C ASP A 123 5.21 -3.38 -19.20
N ILE A 124 5.56 -3.78 -17.96
CA ILE A 124 6.88 -3.48 -17.39
C ILE A 124 7.99 -4.20 -18.15
N ASP A 125 7.76 -5.46 -18.54
CA ASP A 125 8.70 -6.21 -19.36
C ASP A 125 8.90 -5.57 -20.75
N ASN A 126 7.84 -5.02 -21.35
CA ASN A 126 7.93 -4.27 -22.60
C ASN A 126 8.73 -2.97 -22.44
N ILE A 127 8.51 -2.24 -21.34
CA ILE A 127 9.32 -1.05 -21.00
C ILE A 127 10.79 -1.44 -20.91
N ARG A 128 11.12 -2.48 -20.14
CA ARG A 128 12.51 -2.95 -20.01
C ARG A 128 13.16 -3.27 -21.37
N LYS A 129 12.43 -3.96 -22.25
CA LYS A 129 12.96 -4.44 -23.54
C LYS A 129 13.12 -3.33 -24.58
N TYR A 130 12.21 -2.35 -24.60
CA TYR A 130 12.07 -1.42 -25.72
C TYR A 130 12.28 0.05 -25.35
N ALA A 131 12.36 0.40 -24.07
CA ALA A 131 12.55 1.77 -23.65
C ALA A 131 13.86 2.36 -24.18
N LYS A 132 13.74 3.57 -24.74
CA LYS A 132 14.87 4.39 -25.17
C LYS A 132 14.72 5.76 -24.54
N ALA A 133 15.36 5.95 -23.39
CA ALA A 133 15.16 7.14 -22.55
C ALA A 133 15.56 8.46 -23.23
N ASP A 134 16.38 8.40 -24.28
CA ASP A 134 16.82 9.50 -25.12
C ASP A 134 15.78 9.91 -26.18
N LEU A 135 14.76 9.09 -26.43
CA LEU A 135 13.67 9.45 -27.34
C LEU A 135 12.62 10.30 -26.62
N GLN A 136 12.25 11.42 -27.26
CA GLN A 136 11.31 12.41 -26.72
C GLN A 136 10.01 11.81 -26.16
N LEU A 137 9.42 10.82 -26.84
CA LEU A 137 8.16 10.22 -26.40
C LEU A 137 8.34 9.34 -25.15
N TRP A 138 9.45 8.60 -25.07
CA TRP A 138 9.81 7.83 -23.87
C TRP A 138 10.15 8.72 -22.70
N GLU A 139 10.94 9.77 -22.93
CA GLU A 139 11.26 10.78 -21.91
C GLU A 139 9.98 11.42 -21.36
N LYS A 140 9.00 11.73 -22.24
CA LYS A 140 7.70 12.26 -21.84
C LYS A 140 6.90 11.28 -21.00
N ALA A 141 6.83 10.01 -21.38
CA ALA A 141 6.17 8.98 -20.59
C ALA A 141 6.83 8.82 -19.21
N PHE A 142 8.16 8.73 -19.16
CA PHE A 142 8.89 8.59 -17.91
C PHE A 142 8.71 9.78 -16.97
N ARG A 143 8.60 10.99 -17.47
CA ARG A 143 8.28 12.17 -16.63
C ARG A 143 6.94 12.05 -15.91
N HIS A 144 5.94 11.42 -16.53
CA HIS A 144 4.62 11.21 -15.91
C HIS A 144 4.59 9.98 -14.99
N MET A 145 5.39 8.97 -15.31
CA MET A 145 5.60 7.79 -14.46
C MET A 145 6.44 8.10 -13.22
N ASP A 146 7.29 9.12 -13.28
CA ASP A 146 8.15 9.52 -12.18
C ASP A 146 7.39 10.32 -11.12
N ASN A 147 6.42 9.64 -10.50
CA ASN A 147 5.65 10.15 -9.37
C ASN A 147 6.15 9.57 -8.03
N ILE A 148 7.41 9.13 -8.00
CA ILE A 148 8.05 8.57 -6.81
C ILE A 148 8.23 9.69 -5.78
N PRO A 149 7.71 9.54 -4.54
CA PRO A 149 7.90 10.52 -3.49
C PRO A 149 9.38 10.82 -3.23
N SER A 150 9.66 12.05 -2.82
CA SER A 150 10.99 12.43 -2.34
C SER A 150 11.33 11.69 -1.05
N GLU A 151 12.62 11.48 -0.85
CA GLU A 151 13.15 10.97 0.41
C GLU A 151 12.82 11.94 1.56
N VAL A 152 12.43 11.39 2.70
CA VAL A 152 12.07 12.16 3.90
C VAL A 152 13.32 12.34 4.76
N GLU A 153 13.57 13.58 5.18
CA GLU A 153 14.59 13.91 6.16
C GLU A 153 14.07 13.65 7.59
N SER A 154 14.95 13.20 8.48
CA SER A 154 14.58 12.98 9.88
C SER A 154 14.45 14.31 10.63
N ASP A 155 13.21 14.72 10.94
CA ASP A 155 12.94 15.83 11.86
C ASP A 155 12.18 15.35 13.11
N ALA A 156 12.95 15.07 14.17
CA ALA A 156 12.37 14.66 15.46
C ALA A 156 11.51 15.76 16.10
N LYS A 157 11.67 17.04 15.72
CA LYS A 157 10.82 18.13 16.24
C LYS A 157 9.43 18.12 15.58
N LYS A 158 9.32 17.54 14.39
CA LYS A 158 8.07 17.34 13.64
C LYS A 158 7.73 15.85 13.53
N MET A 159 8.00 15.09 14.59
CA MET A 159 7.89 13.64 14.64
C MET A 159 6.58 13.10 14.04
N GLU A 160 5.43 13.69 14.40
CA GLU A 160 4.11 13.29 13.87
C GLU A 160 4.07 13.38 12.33
N THR A 161 4.34 14.56 11.77
CA THR A 161 4.31 14.77 10.32
C THR A 161 5.33 13.89 9.60
N THR A 162 6.54 13.77 10.16
CA THR A 162 7.60 12.90 9.60
C THR A 162 7.18 11.41 9.63
N SER A 163 6.50 10.97 10.70
CA SER A 163 6.01 9.59 10.81
C SER A 163 4.88 9.29 9.82
N ASP A 164 3.99 10.25 9.59
CA ASP A 164 2.93 10.16 8.58
C ASP A 164 3.51 10.07 7.17
N GLU A 165 4.56 10.85 6.88
CA GLU A 165 5.27 10.79 5.60
C GLU A 165 5.92 9.42 5.36
N PHE A 166 6.58 8.84 6.37
CA PHE A 166 7.11 7.47 6.25
C PHE A 166 6.00 6.45 6.01
N SER A 167 4.87 6.57 6.69
CA SER A 167 3.71 5.69 6.48
C SER A 167 3.22 5.77 5.03
N ARG A 168 3.10 6.99 4.48
CA ARG A 168 2.72 7.22 3.07
C ARG A 168 3.74 6.65 2.09
N ILE A 169 5.04 6.74 2.39
CA ILE A 169 6.09 6.15 1.55
C ILE A 169 6.01 4.63 1.55
N PHE A 170 5.85 3.99 2.71
CA PHE A 170 5.68 2.54 2.74
C PHE A 170 4.43 2.09 1.99
N GLU A 171 3.31 2.78 2.17
CA GLU A 171 2.08 2.50 1.42
C GLU A 171 2.29 2.66 -0.09
N TYR A 172 2.98 3.73 -0.50
CA TYR A 172 3.36 3.94 -1.91
C TYR A 172 4.19 2.78 -2.45
N CYS A 173 5.25 2.37 -1.75
CA CYS A 173 6.10 1.25 -2.14
C CYS A 173 5.31 -0.06 -2.25
N LEU A 174 4.38 -0.32 -1.33
CA LEU A 174 3.51 -1.51 -1.38
C LEU A 174 2.56 -1.48 -2.58
N ARG A 175 2.00 -0.32 -2.94
CA ARG A 175 1.18 -0.16 -4.16
C ARG A 175 1.99 -0.33 -5.44
N CYS A 176 3.30 -0.08 -5.39
CA CYS A 176 4.22 -0.24 -6.53
C CYS A 176 4.92 -1.62 -6.55
N SER A 177 4.45 -2.62 -5.79
CA SER A 177 5.18 -3.88 -5.60
C SER A 177 5.56 -4.64 -6.88
N LEU A 178 4.84 -4.44 -7.99
CA LEU A 178 5.15 -5.06 -9.27
C LEU A 178 6.47 -4.53 -9.84
N TRP A 179 6.70 -3.22 -9.69
CA TRP A 179 7.91 -2.53 -10.14
C TRP A 179 9.16 -2.89 -9.36
N PHE A 180 9.01 -3.44 -8.14
CA PHE A 180 10.13 -4.01 -7.39
C PHE A 180 10.56 -5.38 -7.93
N ARG A 181 9.64 -6.15 -8.52
CA ARG A 181 9.89 -7.52 -9.01
C ARG A 181 10.47 -7.57 -10.42
N HIS A 182 10.11 -6.60 -11.25
CA HIS A 182 10.54 -6.53 -12.64
C HIS A 182 11.64 -5.49 -12.81
N GLU A 183 12.72 -5.89 -13.46
CA GLU A 183 13.79 -4.97 -13.86
C GLU A 183 13.20 -3.86 -14.74
N SER A 184 13.36 -2.61 -14.33
CA SER A 184 12.81 -1.45 -15.02
C SER A 184 13.60 -0.18 -14.68
N PRO A 185 13.49 0.89 -15.49
CA PRO A 185 14.14 2.17 -15.20
C PRO A 185 13.73 2.80 -13.85
N MET A 186 12.54 2.45 -13.33
CA MET A 186 11.99 3.00 -12.08
C MET A 186 12.45 2.23 -10.84
N GLN A 187 12.82 0.96 -11.02
CA GLN A 187 13.15 0.04 -9.94
C GLN A 187 14.30 0.55 -9.03
N PRO A 188 15.43 1.08 -9.56
CA PRO A 188 16.51 1.58 -8.69
C PRO A 188 16.08 2.70 -7.75
N ARG A 189 15.22 3.62 -8.23
CA ARG A 189 14.73 4.74 -7.42
C ARG A 189 13.74 4.30 -6.35
N LEU A 190 12.88 3.33 -6.66
CA LEU A 190 12.00 2.71 -5.68
C LEU A 190 12.78 2.00 -4.57
N PHE A 191 13.86 1.28 -4.92
CA PHE A 191 14.75 0.69 -3.93
C PHE A 191 15.52 1.72 -3.12
N SER A 192 15.99 2.82 -3.74
CA SER A 192 16.62 3.94 -3.02
C SER A 192 15.68 4.51 -1.97
N LEU A 193 14.45 4.85 -2.37
CA LEU A 193 13.43 5.42 -1.48
C LEU A 193 13.12 4.47 -0.30
N LEU A 194 12.87 3.19 -0.59
CA LEU A 194 12.58 2.20 0.44
C LEU A 194 13.77 1.97 1.37
N GLY A 195 14.97 1.84 0.80
CA GLY A 195 16.21 1.66 1.55
C GLY A 195 16.53 2.82 2.46
N HIS A 196 16.41 4.05 1.95
CA HIS A 196 16.56 5.29 2.72
C HIS A 196 15.54 5.36 3.86
N THR A 197 14.27 5.05 3.58
CA THR A 197 13.19 5.05 4.58
C THR A 197 13.50 4.06 5.71
N CYS A 198 13.85 2.81 5.38
CA CYS A 198 14.20 1.80 6.37
C CYS A 198 15.43 2.19 7.20
N THR A 199 16.46 2.73 6.55
CA THR A 199 17.72 3.14 7.20
C THR A 199 17.53 4.35 8.10
N THR A 200 16.67 5.29 7.71
CA THR A 200 16.38 6.48 8.50
C THR A 200 15.61 6.12 9.76
N LEU A 201 14.59 5.28 9.63
CA LEU A 201 13.83 4.79 10.79
C LEU A 201 14.71 3.95 11.72
N SER A 202 15.57 3.06 11.20
CA SER A 202 16.46 2.25 12.05
C SER A 202 17.40 3.10 12.91
N LYS A 203 17.84 4.26 12.42
CA LYS A 203 18.69 5.21 13.15
C LYS A 203 17.92 6.12 14.12
N HIS A 204 16.63 6.32 13.91
CA HIS A 204 15.83 7.31 14.63
C HIS A 204 14.55 6.70 15.21
N LYS A 205 14.70 5.82 16.20
CA LYS A 205 13.59 5.12 16.87
C LYS A 205 12.50 6.05 17.41
N GLN A 206 12.82 7.31 17.74
CA GLN A 206 11.85 8.30 18.19
C GLN A 206 10.79 8.66 17.14
N LEU A 207 11.06 8.41 15.84
CA LEU A 207 10.15 8.70 14.74
C LEU A 207 9.04 7.64 14.56
N PHE A 208 9.10 6.55 15.31
CA PHE A 208 8.05 5.56 15.34
C PHE A 208 6.87 6.10 16.13
N SER A 209 5.84 6.57 15.42
CA SER A 209 4.53 6.78 16.03
C SER A 209 3.85 5.43 16.28
N ILE A 210 2.88 5.41 17.19
CA ILE A 210 2.05 4.22 17.41
C ILE A 210 1.29 3.81 16.13
N MET A 211 0.85 4.78 15.32
CA MET A 211 0.22 4.53 14.03
C MET A 211 1.18 3.85 13.05
N LEU A 212 2.42 4.34 12.94
CA LEU A 212 3.43 3.73 12.08
C LEU A 212 3.77 2.30 12.57
N CYS A 213 3.94 2.09 13.88
CA CYS A 213 4.14 0.76 14.44
C CYS A 213 2.99 -0.20 14.13
N LYS A 214 1.74 0.28 14.22
CA LYS A 214 0.53 -0.48 13.85
C LYS A 214 0.51 -0.82 12.36
N PHE A 215 0.84 0.14 11.50
CA PHE A 215 0.94 -0.07 10.06
C PHE A 215 2.01 -1.13 9.74
N LEU A 216 3.21 -0.98 10.29
CA LEU A 216 4.32 -1.91 10.09
C LEU A 216 4.00 -3.30 10.63
N SER A 217 3.35 -3.40 11.80
CA SER A 217 2.92 -4.68 12.38
C SER A 217 2.11 -5.56 11.41
N ASN A 218 1.34 -4.92 10.53
CA ASN A 218 0.49 -5.57 9.53
C ASN A 218 1.17 -5.75 8.15
N ASN A 219 2.23 -5.00 7.86
CA ASN A 219 2.81 -4.91 6.51
C ASN A 219 4.31 -5.22 6.42
N LEU A 220 5.00 -5.45 7.53
CA LEU A 220 6.46 -5.60 7.55
C LEU A 220 6.95 -6.79 6.71
N GLN A 221 6.23 -7.92 6.73
CA GLN A 221 6.55 -9.06 5.86
C GLN A 221 6.47 -8.68 4.37
N ARG A 222 5.45 -7.92 3.97
CA ARG A 222 5.31 -7.46 2.59
C ARG A 222 6.45 -6.52 2.20
N ILE A 223 6.88 -5.65 3.10
CA ILE A 223 8.07 -4.78 2.92
C ILE A 223 9.33 -5.63 2.75
N HIS A 224 9.50 -6.67 3.57
CA HIS A 224 10.60 -7.62 3.44
C HIS A 224 10.61 -8.31 2.07
N ASP A 225 9.44 -8.74 1.58
CA ASP A 225 9.32 -9.39 0.27
C ASP A 225 9.71 -8.46 -0.89
N LEU A 226 9.45 -7.15 -0.78
CA LEU A 226 9.93 -6.16 -1.77
C LEU A 226 11.45 -6.14 -1.85
N LEU A 227 12.11 -6.17 -0.69
CA LEU A 227 13.57 -6.14 -0.60
C LEU A 227 14.20 -7.45 -1.08
N VAL A 228 13.60 -8.60 -0.77
CA VAL A 228 14.09 -9.91 -1.23
C VAL A 228 13.96 -10.08 -2.74
N SER A 229 12.94 -9.48 -3.36
CA SER A 229 12.71 -9.55 -4.82
C SER A 229 13.90 -9.00 -5.64
N SER A 230 14.79 -8.20 -5.04
CA SER A 230 16.04 -7.69 -5.65
C SER A 230 17.18 -8.72 -5.77
N SER A 231 17.15 -9.80 -4.99
CA SER A 231 18.30 -10.70 -4.79
C SER A 231 18.66 -11.55 -6.01
N SER A 232 17.81 -11.56 -7.03
CA SER A 232 18.00 -12.36 -8.25
C SER A 232 18.74 -11.60 -9.37
N SER A 233 19.08 -10.33 -9.18
CA SER A 233 19.84 -9.51 -10.14
C SER A 233 20.98 -8.74 -9.46
N SER A 234 22.13 -9.42 -9.32
CA SER A 234 23.50 -8.88 -9.20
C SER A 234 23.70 -7.43 -8.70
N SER A 235 23.85 -7.26 -7.38
CA SER A 235 24.78 -6.27 -6.78
C SER A 235 24.99 -6.58 -5.29
N SER A 236 26.08 -7.29 -5.00
CA SER A 236 26.41 -7.93 -3.72
C SER A 236 27.03 -7.00 -2.66
N SER A 237 26.64 -5.72 -2.62
CA SER A 237 27.19 -4.75 -1.66
C SER A 237 26.15 -3.97 -0.86
N SER A 238 24.87 -3.96 -1.24
CA SER A 238 23.77 -3.29 -0.50
C SER A 238 23.09 -4.16 0.57
N SER A 239 23.53 -5.42 0.73
CA SER A 239 22.75 -6.44 1.45
C SER A 239 22.85 -6.38 2.98
N THR A 240 23.98 -5.99 3.59
CA THR A 240 24.15 -6.12 5.06
C THR A 240 23.52 -4.97 5.83
N GLU A 241 23.78 -3.72 5.46
CA GLU A 241 23.26 -2.54 6.17
C GLU A 241 21.74 -2.42 6.07
N LEU A 242 21.18 -2.76 4.90
CA LEU A 242 19.73 -2.76 4.70
C LEU A 242 19.06 -3.90 5.47
N LYS A 243 19.65 -5.10 5.47
CA LYS A 243 19.16 -6.23 6.31
C LYS A 243 19.19 -5.87 7.80
N GLN A 244 20.27 -5.22 8.26
CA GLN A 244 20.35 -4.74 9.64
C GLN A 244 19.29 -3.68 9.94
N SER A 245 19.03 -2.76 9.01
CA SER A 245 17.99 -1.74 9.17
C SER A 245 16.60 -2.36 9.28
N VAL A 246 16.28 -3.32 8.41
CA VAL A 246 15.01 -4.08 8.47
C VAL A 246 14.90 -4.87 9.76
N ALA A 247 15.95 -5.55 10.19
CA ALA A 247 15.95 -6.25 11.48
C ALA A 247 15.73 -5.29 12.66
N SER A 248 16.23 -4.06 12.59
CA SER A 248 15.94 -3.03 13.60
C SER A 248 14.47 -2.60 13.59
N LEU A 249 13.84 -2.53 12.42
CA LEU A 249 12.39 -2.29 12.31
C LEU A 249 11.59 -3.44 12.90
N ASP A 250 11.99 -4.70 12.63
CA ASP A 250 11.39 -5.89 13.21
C ASP A 250 11.38 -5.81 14.73
N ASN A 251 12.51 -5.47 15.35
CA ASN A 251 12.62 -5.35 16.80
C ASN A 251 11.64 -4.34 17.39
N VAL A 252 11.57 -3.12 16.84
CA VAL A 252 10.64 -2.08 17.31
C VAL A 252 9.18 -2.51 17.13
N VAL A 253 8.88 -3.21 16.03
CA VAL A 253 7.53 -3.74 15.76
C VAL A 253 7.17 -4.87 16.73
N GLN A 254 8.12 -5.71 17.13
CA GLN A 254 7.90 -6.74 18.15
C GLN A 254 7.69 -6.13 19.55
N GLU A 255 8.51 -5.13 19.92
CA GLU A 255 8.33 -4.33 21.14
C GLU A 255 6.91 -3.75 21.17
N TYR A 256 6.49 -3.10 20.08
CA TYR A 256 5.13 -2.56 19.95
C TYR A 256 4.03 -3.63 20.07
N LYS A 257 4.20 -4.81 19.45
CA LYS A 257 3.21 -5.89 19.54
C LYS A 257 3.03 -6.37 20.98
N GLN A 258 4.13 -6.57 21.70
CA GLN A 258 4.10 -6.97 23.12
C GLN A 258 3.46 -5.88 24.00
N PHE A 259 3.83 -4.63 23.75
CA PHE A 259 3.24 -3.47 24.42
C PHE A 259 1.72 -3.40 24.18
N SER A 260 1.28 -3.45 22.91
CA SER A 260 -0.13 -3.41 22.53
C SER A 260 -0.92 -4.59 23.11
N GLU A 261 -0.34 -5.79 23.16
CA GLU A 261 -0.99 -6.96 23.75
C GLU A 261 -1.18 -6.78 25.26
N SER A 262 -0.20 -6.20 25.95
CA SER A 262 -0.28 -5.90 27.39
C SER A 262 -1.40 -4.92 27.70
N ILE A 263 -1.53 -3.84 26.91
CA ILE A 263 -2.64 -2.88 27.03
C ILE A 263 -3.99 -3.56 26.76
N ASN A 264 -4.08 -4.40 25.73
CA ASN A 264 -5.31 -5.09 25.40
C ASN A 264 -5.75 -6.06 26.51
N ARG A 265 -4.81 -6.79 27.12
CA ARG A 265 -5.10 -7.63 28.29
C ARG A 265 -5.57 -6.80 29.47
N LEU A 266 -4.92 -5.68 29.75
CA LEU A 266 -5.33 -4.78 30.84
C LEU A 266 -6.76 -4.24 30.62
N ARG A 267 -7.10 -3.84 29.39
CA ARG A 267 -8.47 -3.45 29.00
C ARG A 267 -9.48 -4.57 29.27
N GLN A 268 -9.18 -5.80 28.86
CA GLN A 268 -10.07 -6.95 29.10
C GLN A 268 -10.24 -7.28 30.59
N MET A 269 -9.22 -6.99 31.40
CA MET A 269 -9.23 -7.19 32.84
C MET A 269 -9.98 -6.12 33.62
N GLN A 270 -10.41 -5.01 33.01
CA GLN A 270 -11.07 -3.90 33.73
C GLN A 270 -12.24 -4.34 34.61
N ARG A 271 -13.04 -5.33 34.18
CA ARG A 271 -14.18 -5.84 34.97
C ARG A 271 -13.80 -6.66 36.20
N TYR A 272 -12.55 -7.11 36.27
CA TYR A 272 -12.01 -7.95 37.34
C TYR A 272 -11.09 -7.18 38.29
N LEU A 273 -10.75 -5.95 37.95
CA LEU A 273 -9.91 -5.06 38.75
C LEU A 273 -10.80 -4.06 39.48
N VAL A 274 -10.48 -3.79 40.74
CA VAL A 274 -11.12 -2.71 41.48
C VAL A 274 -10.29 -1.43 41.38
N ASP A 275 -10.94 -0.27 41.54
CA ASP A 275 -10.26 1.03 41.40
C ASP A 275 -9.05 1.20 42.31
N GLN A 276 -9.04 0.54 43.47
CA GLN A 276 -7.96 0.61 44.45
C GLN A 276 -6.72 -0.20 44.03
N ASP A 277 -6.86 -1.17 43.11
CA ASP A 277 -5.76 -2.02 42.63
C ASP A 277 -4.88 -1.33 41.59
N LEU A 278 -5.43 -0.34 40.88
CA LEU A 278 -4.81 0.26 39.72
C LEU A 278 -4.07 1.54 40.11
N PRO A 279 -2.74 1.63 39.87
CA PRO A 279 -2.02 2.89 39.87
C PRO A 279 -2.73 3.93 38.99
N ALA A 280 -2.73 5.20 39.40
CA ALA A 280 -3.38 6.28 38.65
C ALA A 280 -2.91 6.34 37.19
N THR A 281 -1.63 6.08 36.95
CA THR A 281 -1.01 5.99 35.62
C THR A 281 -1.56 4.86 34.76
N LEU A 282 -1.85 3.67 35.31
CA LEU A 282 -2.51 2.58 34.55
C LEU A 282 -3.95 2.90 34.19
N LYS A 283 -4.67 3.66 35.04
CA LYS A 283 -6.02 4.13 34.70
C LYS A 283 -5.99 5.04 33.47
N VAL A 284 -5.10 6.04 33.50
CA VAL A 284 -4.86 6.95 32.37
C VAL A 284 -4.44 6.17 31.12
N LEU A 285 -3.55 5.18 31.25
CA LEU A 285 -3.15 4.35 30.12
C LEU A 285 -4.34 3.69 29.44
N VAL A 286 -5.27 3.10 30.20
CA VAL A 286 -6.40 2.38 29.59
C VAL A 286 -7.35 3.36 28.89
N GLU A 287 -7.60 4.51 29.50
CA GLU A 287 -8.50 5.54 28.98
C GLU A 287 -7.94 6.23 27.72
N GLU A 288 -6.64 6.56 27.72
CA GLU A 288 -6.04 7.40 26.69
C GLU A 288 -5.36 6.62 25.57
N SER A 289 -5.06 5.33 25.75
CA SER A 289 -4.32 4.53 24.75
C SER A 289 -4.97 4.43 23.38
N SER A 290 -6.26 4.76 23.25
CA SER A 290 -6.95 4.88 21.96
C SER A 290 -6.62 6.16 21.18
N LYS A 291 -6.03 7.17 21.82
CA LYS A 291 -5.77 8.52 21.28
C LYS A 291 -4.30 8.77 20.93
N TRP A 292 -3.43 7.77 21.13
CA TRP A 292 -1.98 7.96 21.00
C TRP A 292 -1.43 7.71 19.60
N GLU A 293 -2.27 7.63 18.57
CA GLU A 293 -1.85 7.24 17.20
C GLU A 293 -0.62 8.03 16.72
N HIS A 294 -0.58 9.33 16.98
CA HIS A 294 0.53 10.22 16.58
C HIS A 294 1.63 10.40 17.64
N GLN A 295 1.51 9.78 18.82
CA GLN A 295 2.55 9.87 19.85
C GLN A 295 3.72 8.93 19.55
N SER A 296 4.91 9.33 20.02
CA SER A 296 6.13 8.53 19.87
C SER A 296 6.02 7.25 20.70
N PHE A 297 6.05 6.10 20.04
CA PHE A 297 5.95 4.79 20.66
C PHE A 297 7.01 4.61 21.76
N VAL A 298 8.27 4.94 21.48
CA VAL A 298 9.38 4.80 22.44
C VAL A 298 9.17 5.65 23.70
N GLN A 299 8.59 6.85 23.56
CA GLN A 299 8.32 7.70 24.72
C GLN A 299 7.16 7.17 25.55
N VAL A 300 6.07 6.74 24.89
CA VAL A 300 4.90 6.16 25.53
C VAL A 300 5.27 4.85 26.25
N GLU A 301 6.00 3.96 25.58
CA GLU A 301 6.47 2.70 26.16
C GLU A 301 7.29 2.95 27.42
N LYS A 302 8.29 3.85 27.34
CA LYS A 302 9.13 4.22 28.48
C LYS A 302 8.33 4.86 29.63
N HIS A 303 7.31 5.67 29.32
CA HIS A 303 6.48 6.31 30.34
C HIS A 303 5.72 5.28 31.19
N TYR A 304 5.28 4.18 30.58
CA TYR A 304 4.48 3.14 31.25
C TYR A 304 5.25 1.87 31.61
N GLU A 305 6.57 1.82 31.36
CA GLU A 305 7.42 0.64 31.54
C GLU A 305 7.29 0.02 32.95
N LYS A 306 7.37 0.87 34.00
CA LYS A 306 7.29 0.40 35.39
C LYS A 306 5.95 -0.23 35.70
N ASP A 307 4.86 0.42 35.29
CA ASP A 307 3.51 0.00 35.65
C ASP A 307 3.07 -1.25 34.86
N LEU A 308 3.42 -1.31 33.57
CA LEU A 308 3.24 -2.52 32.78
C LEU A 308 4.14 -3.65 33.29
N GLY A 309 5.32 -3.34 33.81
CA GLY A 309 6.20 -4.30 34.49
C GLY A 309 5.58 -4.89 35.77
N ILE A 310 4.78 -4.10 36.51
CA ILE A 310 4.00 -4.61 37.64
C ILE A 310 2.88 -5.52 37.13
N PHE A 311 2.09 -5.07 36.15
CA PHE A 311 1.01 -5.88 35.56
C PHE A 311 1.51 -7.22 35.00
N ALA A 312 2.70 -7.23 34.39
CA ALA A 312 3.31 -8.43 33.83
C ALA A 312 3.59 -9.52 34.87
N LYS A 313 3.78 -9.17 36.15
CA LYS A 313 3.98 -10.15 37.25
C LYS A 313 2.76 -11.05 37.46
N HIS A 314 1.58 -10.58 37.07
CA HIS A 314 0.31 -11.31 37.24
C HIS A 314 -0.13 -12.05 35.97
N LYS A 315 0.77 -12.22 34.97
CA LYS A 315 0.46 -12.81 33.66
C LYS A 315 -0.32 -14.12 33.76
N SER A 316 0.14 -15.08 34.55
CA SER A 316 -0.51 -16.40 34.69
C SER A 316 -1.92 -16.29 35.27
N SER A 317 -2.12 -15.44 36.28
CA SER A 317 -3.42 -15.21 36.90
C SER A 317 -4.39 -14.53 35.94
N VAL A 318 -3.92 -13.50 35.24
CA VAL A 318 -4.67 -12.79 34.19
C VAL A 318 -5.10 -13.76 33.08
N GLU A 319 -4.19 -14.60 32.58
CA GLU A 319 -4.50 -15.58 31.53
C GLU A 319 -5.58 -16.57 31.95
N LEU A 320 -5.56 -17.04 33.21
CA LEU A 320 -6.59 -17.94 33.72
C LEU A 320 -7.95 -17.24 33.83
N VAL A 321 -7.99 -16.03 34.39
CA VAL A 321 -9.22 -15.23 34.51
C VAL A 321 -9.82 -14.97 33.13
N LEU A 322 -9.02 -14.52 32.17
CA LEU A 322 -9.47 -14.28 30.80
C LEU A 322 -9.96 -15.54 30.09
N ARG A 323 -9.42 -16.73 30.43
CA ARG A 323 -9.91 -18.01 29.90
C ARG A 323 -11.27 -18.39 30.49
N LEU A 324 -11.47 -18.15 31.78
CA LEU A 324 -12.71 -18.47 32.51
C LEU A 324 -13.78 -17.39 32.39
N GLN A 325 -13.49 -16.32 31.66
CA GLN A 325 -14.27 -15.10 31.63
C GLN A 325 -15.72 -15.25 31.11
N GLN A 326 -16.00 -16.36 30.42
CA GLN A 326 -17.31 -16.73 29.87
C GLN A 326 -18.11 -17.65 30.80
N SER A 327 -17.50 -18.18 31.86
CA SER A 327 -18.16 -19.02 32.85
C SER A 327 -18.98 -18.16 33.79
N VAL A 328 -20.31 -18.36 33.80
CA VAL A 328 -21.22 -17.67 34.73
C VAL A 328 -20.83 -17.98 36.17
N ALA A 329 -20.66 -19.27 36.48
CA ALA A 329 -20.28 -19.72 37.82
C ALA A 329 -18.95 -19.12 38.30
N PHE A 330 -17.93 -19.03 37.43
CA PHE A 330 -16.66 -18.38 37.80
C PHE A 330 -16.84 -16.88 38.05
N ASN A 331 -17.65 -16.19 37.24
CA ASN A 331 -17.92 -14.77 37.44
C ASN A 331 -18.71 -14.50 38.73
N ASP A 332 -19.64 -15.38 39.10
CA ASP A 332 -20.40 -15.29 40.35
C ASP A 332 -19.47 -15.48 41.57
N ILE A 333 -18.60 -16.49 41.52
CA ILE A 333 -17.56 -16.72 42.53
C ILE A 333 -16.65 -15.48 42.64
N TRP A 334 -16.16 -14.98 41.51
CA TRP A 334 -15.32 -13.79 41.47
C TRP A 334 -16.00 -12.57 42.10
N GLY A 335 -17.27 -12.33 41.75
CA GLY A 335 -18.07 -11.23 42.28
C GLY A 335 -18.20 -11.28 43.80
N ASN A 336 -18.51 -12.46 44.36
CA ASN A 336 -18.64 -12.67 45.80
C ASN A 336 -17.35 -12.31 46.56
N PHE A 337 -16.19 -12.76 46.07
CA PHE A 337 -14.92 -12.44 46.69
C PHE A 337 -14.52 -10.99 46.46
N THR A 338 -14.81 -10.42 45.29
CA THR A 338 -14.55 -9.01 45.01
C THR A 338 -15.28 -8.10 45.98
N ASP A 339 -16.58 -8.33 46.22
CA ASP A 339 -17.37 -7.50 47.12
C ASP A 339 -16.92 -7.64 48.59
N LYS A 340 -16.52 -8.85 48.98
CA LYS A 340 -15.86 -9.09 50.27
C LYS A 340 -14.60 -8.22 50.39
N TYR A 341 -13.69 -8.29 49.42
CA TYR A 341 -12.38 -7.63 49.52
C TYR A 341 -12.38 -6.12 49.27
N LYS A 342 -13.37 -5.57 48.54
CA LYS A 342 -13.56 -4.11 48.38
C LYS A 342 -13.71 -3.36 49.71
N THR A 343 -14.29 -4.01 50.72
CA THR A 343 -14.57 -3.40 52.03
C THR A 343 -13.39 -3.44 53.00
N PHE A 344 -12.31 -4.15 52.68
CA PHE A 344 -11.13 -4.22 53.54
C PHE A 344 -10.14 -3.11 53.22
N HIS A 345 -9.60 -2.46 54.24
CA HIS A 345 -8.41 -1.61 54.12
C HIS A 345 -7.18 -2.48 53.89
N LEU A 346 -6.96 -2.86 52.64
CA LEU A 346 -5.79 -3.61 52.20
C LEU A 346 -4.58 -2.69 51.99
N PRO A 347 -3.35 -3.24 51.97
CA PRO A 347 -2.14 -2.46 51.71
C PRO A 347 -2.28 -1.67 50.40
N GLU A 348 -1.71 -0.45 50.35
CA GLU A 348 -1.63 0.37 49.13
C GLU A 348 -0.62 -0.19 48.10
N ALA A 349 -0.61 -1.51 47.91
CA ALA A 349 0.18 -2.18 46.89
C ALA A 349 -0.71 -2.43 45.65
N PRO A 350 -0.24 -2.06 44.44
CA PRO A 350 -0.96 -2.36 43.20
C PRO A 350 -1.32 -3.84 43.07
N PHE A 351 -2.52 -4.13 42.58
CA PHE A 351 -3.06 -5.48 42.37
C PHE A 351 -3.21 -6.36 43.64
N SER A 352 -3.08 -5.80 44.84
CA SER A 352 -3.17 -6.60 46.08
C SER A 352 -4.58 -7.16 46.36
N ILE A 353 -5.64 -6.47 45.95
CA ILE A 353 -7.02 -6.99 46.03
C ILE A 353 -7.21 -8.05 44.95
N PHE A 354 -6.79 -7.76 43.72
CA PHE A 354 -6.82 -8.71 42.61
C PHE A 354 -6.18 -10.05 42.97
N GLU A 355 -4.99 -10.06 43.56
CA GLU A 355 -4.31 -11.31 43.96
C GLU A 355 -5.12 -12.12 44.97
N ARG A 356 -5.70 -11.45 45.98
CA ARG A 356 -6.52 -12.13 47.00
C ARG A 356 -7.82 -12.68 46.42
N VAL A 357 -8.50 -11.88 45.60
CA VAL A 357 -9.72 -12.30 44.90
C VAL A 357 -9.39 -13.49 43.99
N PHE A 358 -8.28 -13.45 43.27
CA PHE A 358 -7.84 -14.52 42.39
C PHE A 358 -7.60 -15.83 43.14
N GLU A 359 -6.80 -15.81 44.21
CA GLU A 359 -6.45 -17.04 44.95
C GLU A 359 -7.68 -17.71 45.58
N GLU A 360 -8.58 -16.93 46.17
CA GLU A 360 -9.81 -17.47 46.77
C GLU A 360 -10.81 -17.93 45.70
N SER A 361 -11.00 -17.16 44.63
CA SER A 361 -11.90 -17.54 43.53
C SER A 361 -11.42 -18.80 42.83
N LYS A 362 -10.09 -18.94 42.66
CA LYS A 362 -9.49 -20.13 42.07
C LYS A 362 -9.68 -21.36 42.95
N ARG A 363 -9.47 -21.24 44.27
CA ARG A 363 -9.69 -22.34 45.21
C ARG A 363 -11.13 -22.82 45.17
N GLU A 364 -12.09 -21.89 45.21
CA GLU A 364 -13.52 -22.22 45.15
C GLU A 364 -13.89 -22.83 43.80
N TRP A 365 -13.35 -22.29 42.70
CA TRP A 365 -13.56 -22.83 41.36
C TRP A 365 -13.02 -24.25 41.20
N ASP A 366 -11.84 -24.53 41.74
CA ASP A 366 -11.26 -25.87 41.70
C ASP A 366 -12.11 -26.85 42.53
N HIS A 367 -12.66 -26.43 43.68
CA HIS A 367 -13.59 -27.24 44.47
C HIS A 367 -14.94 -27.48 43.77
N TYR A 368 -15.47 -26.46 43.09
CA TYR A 368 -16.71 -26.57 42.31
C TYR A 368 -16.58 -27.53 41.11
N ARG A 369 -15.37 -27.68 40.57
CA ARG A 369 -15.08 -28.55 39.42
C ARG A 369 -14.89 -30.03 39.82
N GLU A 370 -14.47 -30.29 41.05
CA GLU A 370 -14.38 -31.64 41.64
C GLU A 370 -15.76 -32.21 41.93
#